data_AF-A0A2D6XDE6-F1
#
_entry.id   AF-A0A2D6XDE6-F1
#
_cell.length_a   1.000
_cell.length_b   1.000
_cell.length_c   1.000
_cell.angle_alpha   90.00
_cell.angle_beta   90.00
_cell.angle_gamma   90.00
#
_symmetry.space_group_name_H-M   'P 1'
#
loop_
_entity.id
_entity.type
_entity.pdbx_description
1 polymer ?
#
loop_
_entity_poly.entity_id
_entity_poly.type
_entity_poly.pdbx_seq_one_letter_code
_entity_poly.pdbx_strand_id
1 'polypeptide(L)'
;MPFNMLQETPSGGAGSSEHAGVDDQSSSNDDQITIKDTEVVINEDGDDLDFRVEASGEANALVVQGSDGYVGLGTDAPTQILHVFEGSCGAATDASTHAVIESDGASFLGIYGGTTQDCGIRFGNGVLQGKIAYSNNGDAMKFYTNGSNERLQIDSSGNVGINTTSPDSLLEVSKAAGDAEVLVSCYHDTKATTPKITFRKADNTEASPALVDDDAVLGTIDFLGHDGTNFERGAKIEARVQGTSANNDLPTELTFWTTPDGSNTAAERMSIGADGAVALKSLAAVPTVATGYSKLFAKSEVGLDNAILMHFEGSDAATSGAGFADSGGFGLSNASRTGAEVDTAQYKFGSSSMLFDRSAGDFLDANGGSHDSSFDLGYGDFTIDFWVKFQTLDNGVSGRRLLSSATHNDAGSFRILYDSTQKWSFTYGSGGTGVLTASADTGIAAAVDGSSAWYHVAYVRTGNTVLMFRDGTLKGYGPLTTAVTWPGGMNIGNSWNTELTLGHDGWMDELRIVKRAVWLNNFTPPTQPYGDSTMQVIDGQGNVTRLSPHNAQGEWEYFSQNSLTGKTVRINMEEVVSDLGKLTGKNYIKDE
;
A
#
# COMPACT_ATOMS: atom_id res chain seq x y z
N MET A 1 -94.80 -88.74 46.68
CA MET A 1 -94.01 -89.94 46.33
C MET A 1 -92.91 -89.49 45.38
N PRO A 2 -91.66 -89.93 45.58
CA PRO A 2 -90.57 -89.22 46.27
C PRO A 2 -89.51 -88.69 45.26
N PHE A 3 -88.70 -87.67 45.55
CA PHE A 3 -87.57 -87.59 46.50
C PHE A 3 -86.42 -88.58 46.21
N ASN A 4 -85.38 -88.10 45.53
CA ASN A 4 -83.94 -88.37 45.77
C ASN A 4 -83.14 -87.59 44.72
N MET A 5 -82.41 -86.53 45.06
CA MET A 5 -81.17 -86.43 45.86
C MET A 5 -79.90 -86.66 45.03
N LEU A 6 -78.92 -85.79 45.34
CA LEU A 6 -77.50 -85.77 45.00
C LEU A 6 -77.18 -84.93 43.76
N GLN A 7 -76.35 -83.89 43.81
CA GLN A 7 -75.20 -83.69 44.69
C GLN A 7 -74.86 -82.19 44.80
N GLU A 8 -74.62 -81.73 46.03
CA GLU A 8 -73.96 -80.45 46.29
C GLU A 8 -72.55 -80.45 45.67
N THR A 9 -72.22 -79.42 44.91
CA THR A 9 -70.85 -78.94 44.78
C THR A 9 -70.74 -77.59 45.48
N PRO A 10 -69.60 -77.32 46.14
CA PRO A 10 -69.54 -76.41 47.27
C PRO A 10 -69.73 -74.96 46.83
N SER A 11 -70.32 -74.16 47.71
CA SER A 11 -70.10 -72.72 47.76
C SER A 11 -68.61 -72.46 48.04
N GLY A 12 -67.78 -72.59 47.01
CA GLY A 12 -66.41 -72.12 46.98
C GLY A 12 -66.46 -70.60 46.89
N GLY A 13 -65.92 -69.95 47.91
CA GLY A 13 -66.02 -68.52 48.12
C GLY A 13 -65.66 -67.71 46.87
N ALA A 14 -66.19 -66.49 46.84
CA ALA A 14 -65.56 -65.40 46.13
C ALA A 14 -64.14 -65.19 46.70
N GLY A 15 -63.23 -66.11 46.36
CA GLY A 15 -61.80 -65.88 46.44
C GLY A 15 -61.50 -64.82 45.42
N SER A 16 -61.06 -63.67 45.92
CA SER A 16 -60.54 -62.54 45.16
C SER A 16 -59.73 -63.02 43.96
N SER A 17 -60.34 -63.01 42.77
CA SER A 17 -59.64 -63.17 41.49
C SER A 17 -58.88 -61.90 41.14
N GLU A 18 -58.21 -61.29 42.12
CA GLU A 18 -57.75 -59.90 41.97
C GLU A 18 -56.27 -59.80 41.59
N HIS A 19 -55.50 -60.90 41.64
CA HIS A 19 -54.07 -60.84 41.37
C HIS A 19 -53.56 -62.05 40.57
N ALA A 20 -54.14 -62.33 39.41
CA ALA A 20 -53.45 -63.18 38.42
C ALA A 20 -52.19 -62.43 37.95
N GLY A 21 -51.01 -62.95 38.30
CA GLY A 21 -49.71 -62.37 37.93
C GLY A 21 -48.96 -61.64 39.04
N VAL A 22 -49.52 -61.51 40.25
CA VAL A 22 -48.78 -61.02 41.43
C VAL A 22 -48.53 -62.18 42.37
N ASP A 23 -47.33 -62.76 42.29
CA ASP A 23 -46.72 -63.74 43.21
C ASP A 23 -47.70 -64.65 44.00
N ASP A 24 -47.88 -65.90 43.56
CA ASP A 24 -48.57 -66.93 44.35
C ASP A 24 -47.62 -67.85 45.16
N GLN A 25 -46.32 -67.54 45.17
CA GLN A 25 -45.26 -68.31 45.83
C GLN A 25 -45.28 -69.82 45.48
N SER A 26 -45.81 -70.25 44.33
CA SER A 26 -45.96 -71.66 43.97
C SER A 26 -44.91 -72.20 42.99
N SER A 27 -43.64 -71.82 43.14
CA SER A 27 -42.48 -72.58 42.63
C SER A 27 -42.37 -72.86 41.12
N SER A 28 -43.16 -72.19 40.27
CA SER A 28 -42.85 -72.07 38.84
C SER A 28 -42.42 -70.65 38.52
N ASN A 29 -41.50 -70.57 37.59
CA ASN A 29 -40.92 -69.40 36.95
C ASN A 29 -41.94 -68.79 35.95
N ASP A 30 -43.10 -68.37 36.45
CA ASP A 30 -44.16 -67.71 35.66
C ASP A 30 -44.60 -66.35 36.26
N ASP A 31 -43.75 -65.77 37.10
CA ASP A 31 -44.04 -64.53 37.83
C ASP A 31 -43.74 -63.30 36.95
N GLN A 32 -44.81 -62.62 36.52
CA GLN A 32 -44.69 -61.31 35.86
C GLN A 32 -44.22 -60.22 36.82
N ILE A 33 -44.46 -60.40 38.11
CA ILE A 33 -43.95 -59.56 39.19
C ILE A 33 -43.64 -60.41 40.42
N THR A 34 -42.41 -60.33 40.90
CA THR A 34 -41.98 -60.91 42.18
C THR A 34 -41.67 -59.80 43.17
N ILE A 35 -42.22 -59.90 44.38
CA ILE A 35 -41.98 -58.93 45.47
C ILE A 35 -41.16 -59.64 46.56
N LYS A 36 -39.91 -59.23 46.73
CA LYS A 36 -39.01 -59.73 47.77
C LYS A 36 -38.85 -58.66 48.86
N ASP A 37 -38.31 -59.06 50.01
CA ASP A 37 -37.94 -58.11 51.07
C ASP A 37 -36.90 -57.05 50.62
N THR A 38 -36.20 -57.28 49.50
CA THR A 38 -35.11 -56.42 49.00
C THR A 38 -35.42 -55.68 47.70
N GLU A 39 -36.39 -56.13 46.91
CA GLU A 39 -36.67 -55.59 45.57
C GLU A 39 -38.07 -56.00 45.07
N VAL A 40 -38.57 -55.25 44.09
CA VAL A 40 -39.67 -55.68 43.22
C VAL A 40 -39.05 -55.91 41.85
N VAL A 41 -39.23 -57.10 41.30
CA VAL A 41 -38.73 -57.43 39.97
C VAL A 41 -39.90 -57.67 39.04
N ILE A 42 -39.87 -56.98 37.91
CA ILE A 42 -40.85 -57.10 36.84
C ILE A 42 -40.22 -57.94 35.75
N ASN A 43 -40.95 -58.92 35.24
CA ASN A 43 -40.47 -59.83 34.20
C ASN A 43 -39.20 -60.60 34.62
N GLU A 44 -39.21 -61.25 35.79
CA GLU A 44 -38.09 -62.08 36.29
C GLU A 44 -37.70 -63.20 35.30
N ASP A 45 -38.69 -63.70 34.55
CA ASP A 45 -38.47 -64.76 33.57
C ASP A 45 -37.74 -64.28 32.31
N GLY A 46 -37.66 -62.97 32.09
CA GLY A 46 -37.01 -62.37 30.92
C GLY A 46 -37.77 -62.64 29.62
N ASP A 47 -39.09 -62.79 29.69
CA ASP A 47 -39.95 -62.89 28.52
C ASP A 47 -39.92 -61.58 27.72
N ASP A 48 -40.29 -61.63 26.43
CA ASP A 48 -40.44 -60.43 25.59
C ASP A 48 -41.74 -59.69 25.94
N LEU A 49 -41.77 -59.12 27.16
CA LEU A 49 -42.89 -58.38 27.73
C LEU A 49 -42.43 -56.99 28.16
N ASP A 50 -43.00 -55.97 27.53
CA ASP A 50 -42.70 -54.57 27.84
C ASP A 50 -43.27 -54.16 29.20
N PHE A 51 -42.49 -53.38 29.96
CA PHE A 51 -43.01 -52.62 31.08
C PHE A 51 -43.40 -51.21 30.61
N ARG A 52 -44.71 -50.89 30.65
CA ARG A 52 -45.26 -49.61 30.16
C ARG A 52 -45.96 -48.83 31.27
N VAL A 53 -45.66 -47.53 31.35
CA VAL A 53 -46.34 -46.56 32.21
C VAL A 53 -46.99 -45.50 31.33
N GLU A 54 -48.28 -45.24 31.60
CA GLU A 54 -49.09 -44.27 30.87
C GLU A 54 -49.25 -42.96 31.66
N ALA A 55 -49.37 -41.84 30.95
CA ALA A 55 -49.76 -40.55 31.54
C ALA A 55 -51.09 -40.05 30.93
N SER A 56 -51.64 -38.98 31.49
CA SER A 56 -52.89 -38.39 30.98
C SER A 56 -52.70 -37.83 29.57
N GLY A 57 -53.11 -38.59 28.56
CA GLY A 57 -53.04 -38.19 27.15
C GLY A 57 -51.80 -38.67 26.41
N GLU A 58 -50.83 -39.28 27.10
CA GLU A 58 -49.58 -39.77 26.51
C GLU A 58 -49.48 -41.28 26.72
N ALA A 59 -49.67 -42.02 25.62
CA ALA A 59 -49.30 -43.42 25.59
C ALA A 59 -47.76 -43.51 25.60
N ASN A 60 -47.18 -44.47 26.33
CA ASN A 60 -45.72 -44.69 26.41
C ASN A 60 -44.94 -43.62 27.17
N ALA A 61 -45.50 -43.05 28.24
CA ALA A 61 -44.78 -42.07 29.05
C ALA A 61 -43.43 -42.61 29.58
N LEU A 62 -43.36 -43.90 29.91
CA LEU A 62 -42.14 -44.67 30.11
C LEU A 62 -42.36 -46.10 29.61
N VAL A 63 -41.43 -46.61 28.81
CA VAL A 63 -41.40 -48.00 28.31
C VAL A 63 -40.03 -48.60 28.60
N VAL A 64 -39.98 -49.81 29.13
CA VAL A 64 -38.80 -50.68 29.08
C VAL A 64 -39.15 -51.85 28.17
N GLN A 65 -38.48 -51.97 27.03
CA GLN A 65 -38.76 -53.01 26.06
C GLN A 65 -38.28 -54.38 26.53
N GLY A 66 -39.14 -55.38 26.44
CA GLY A 66 -38.79 -56.76 26.82
C GLY A 66 -37.72 -57.38 25.91
N SER A 67 -37.71 -56.99 24.63
CA SER A 67 -36.85 -57.60 23.60
C SER A 67 -35.36 -57.31 23.77
N ASP A 68 -35.01 -56.07 24.11
CA ASP A 68 -33.62 -55.58 24.14
C ASP A 68 -33.28 -54.75 25.39
N GLY A 69 -34.26 -54.51 26.27
CA GLY A 69 -34.10 -53.74 27.50
C GLY A 69 -34.01 -52.23 27.29
N TYR A 70 -34.34 -51.72 26.11
CA TYR A 70 -34.25 -50.28 25.84
C TYR A 70 -35.36 -49.50 26.55
N VAL A 71 -35.00 -48.31 27.01
CA VAL A 71 -35.89 -47.41 27.76
C VAL A 71 -36.37 -46.29 26.83
N GLY A 72 -37.66 -46.31 26.51
CA GLY A 72 -38.35 -45.25 25.78
C GLY A 72 -39.07 -44.28 26.72
N LEU A 73 -38.99 -42.98 26.43
CA LEU A 73 -39.84 -41.93 26.98
C LEU A 73 -40.58 -41.29 25.81
N GLY A 74 -41.89 -41.50 25.73
CA GLY A 74 -42.73 -41.03 24.61
C GLY A 74 -42.75 -41.96 23.39
N THR A 75 -42.13 -43.14 23.45
CA THR A 75 -42.06 -44.12 22.36
C THR A 75 -42.09 -45.55 22.88
N ASP A 76 -42.74 -46.46 22.16
CA ASP A 76 -42.70 -47.92 22.38
C ASP A 76 -41.79 -48.66 21.39
N ALA A 77 -41.07 -47.92 20.56
CA ALA A 77 -40.00 -48.43 19.70
C ALA A 77 -38.71 -47.63 19.92
N PRO A 78 -38.16 -47.56 21.14
CA PRO A 78 -36.85 -46.98 21.36
C PRO A 78 -35.80 -47.63 20.45
N THR A 79 -34.90 -46.83 19.90
CA THR A 79 -33.86 -47.32 18.98
C THR A 79 -32.49 -47.42 19.66
N GLN A 80 -32.38 -46.90 20.89
CA GLN A 80 -31.18 -46.88 21.72
C GLN A 80 -31.55 -47.15 23.18
N ILE A 81 -30.54 -47.46 24.01
CA ILE A 81 -30.70 -47.81 25.44
C ILE A 81 -31.59 -46.80 26.19
N LEU A 82 -31.41 -45.50 25.94
CA LEU A 82 -32.34 -44.46 26.38
C LEU A 82 -32.80 -43.64 25.18
N HIS A 83 -34.10 -43.56 24.98
CA HIS A 83 -34.71 -42.78 23.91
C HIS A 83 -35.75 -41.82 24.49
N VAL A 84 -35.45 -40.52 24.49
CA VAL A 84 -36.43 -39.45 24.72
C VAL A 84 -37.00 -38.99 23.38
N PHE A 85 -38.30 -39.20 23.16
CA PHE A 85 -38.94 -39.04 21.87
C PHE A 85 -40.16 -38.12 21.98
N GLU A 86 -40.13 -37.00 21.24
CA GLU A 86 -41.29 -36.11 21.06
C GLU A 86 -41.71 -35.97 19.58
N GLY A 87 -41.16 -36.82 18.71
CA GLY A 87 -41.41 -36.80 17.27
C GLY A 87 -40.16 -37.23 16.50
N SER A 88 -40.36 -37.92 15.36
CA SER A 88 -39.22 -38.40 14.58
C SER A 88 -38.54 -37.25 13.84
N CYS A 89 -37.24 -37.10 14.04
CA CYS A 89 -36.43 -36.16 13.26
C CYS A 89 -36.15 -36.64 11.81
N GLY A 90 -36.62 -37.83 11.44
CA GLY A 90 -36.48 -38.43 10.11
C GLY A 90 -35.11 -39.05 9.81
N ALA A 91 -34.17 -39.04 10.77
CA ALA A 91 -32.86 -39.67 10.65
C ALA A 91 -32.78 -40.97 11.47
N ALA A 92 -32.04 -41.96 10.99
CA ALA A 92 -31.75 -43.16 11.79
C ALA A 92 -30.68 -42.84 12.85
N THR A 93 -30.84 -43.40 14.05
CA THR A 93 -29.86 -43.27 15.15
C THR A 93 -28.62 -44.13 14.91
N ASP A 94 -27.42 -43.62 15.26
CA ASP A 94 -26.16 -44.36 15.17
C ASP A 94 -26.05 -45.42 16.27
N ALA A 95 -25.64 -46.65 15.93
CA ALA A 95 -25.58 -47.79 16.85
C ALA A 95 -24.60 -47.62 18.03
N SER A 96 -23.68 -46.65 17.98
CA SER A 96 -22.77 -46.32 19.10
C SER A 96 -23.36 -45.31 20.09
N THR A 97 -24.60 -44.85 19.87
CA THR A 97 -25.27 -43.83 20.69
C THR A 97 -26.09 -44.50 21.80
N HIS A 98 -25.71 -44.36 23.07
CA HIS A 98 -26.51 -44.98 24.14
C HIS A 98 -27.75 -44.19 24.57
N ALA A 99 -27.76 -42.87 24.34
CA ALA A 99 -28.87 -42.01 24.72
C ALA A 99 -29.20 -41.04 23.58
N VAL A 100 -30.47 -40.99 23.18
CA VAL A 100 -30.97 -40.10 22.14
C VAL A 100 -32.10 -39.23 22.68
N ILE A 101 -32.12 -37.97 22.27
CA ILE A 101 -33.19 -37.00 22.51
C ILE A 101 -33.61 -36.49 21.13
N GLU A 102 -34.77 -36.89 20.65
CA GLU A 102 -35.29 -36.47 19.35
C GLU A 102 -36.69 -35.84 19.42
N SER A 103 -36.93 -34.96 18.45
CA SER A 103 -38.20 -34.26 18.22
C SER A 103 -38.27 -33.94 16.72
N ASP A 104 -39.47 -33.77 16.18
CA ASP A 104 -39.70 -33.19 14.85
C ASP A 104 -39.67 -31.64 14.87
N GLY A 105 -39.50 -31.05 16.06
CA GLY A 105 -39.24 -29.63 16.32
C GLY A 105 -37.81 -29.35 16.81
N ALA A 106 -37.68 -28.39 17.74
CA ALA A 106 -36.39 -28.07 18.34
C ALA A 106 -36.07 -29.03 19.50
N SER A 107 -34.90 -29.68 19.47
CA SER A 107 -34.42 -30.57 20.53
C SER A 107 -33.18 -29.98 21.20
N PHE A 108 -33.15 -29.98 22.54
CA PHE A 108 -32.03 -29.47 23.33
C PHE A 108 -31.73 -30.39 24.52
N LEU A 109 -30.44 -30.56 24.84
CA LEU A 109 -29.99 -31.07 26.13
C LEU A 109 -29.61 -29.90 27.03
N GLY A 110 -30.41 -29.64 28.08
CA GLY A 110 -30.09 -28.64 29.09
C GLY A 110 -29.05 -29.14 30.11
N ILE A 111 -27.96 -28.39 30.30
CA ILE A 111 -26.94 -28.67 31.32
C ILE A 111 -26.72 -27.41 32.15
N TYR A 112 -27.38 -27.33 33.30
CA TYR A 112 -27.32 -26.16 34.18
C TYR A 112 -26.37 -26.42 35.38
N GLY A 113 -25.48 -25.47 35.64
CA GLY A 113 -24.56 -25.47 36.79
C GLY A 113 -24.88 -24.38 37.80
N GLY A 114 -24.18 -24.38 38.94
CA GLY A 114 -24.19 -23.25 39.86
C GLY A 114 -23.56 -22.00 39.24
N THR A 115 -23.90 -20.82 39.74
CA THR A 115 -23.54 -19.51 39.14
C THR A 115 -22.04 -19.26 39.04
N THR A 116 -21.20 -19.98 39.77
CA THR A 116 -19.72 -19.87 39.69
C THR A 116 -19.04 -21.14 39.16
N GLN A 117 -19.81 -22.18 38.81
CA GLN A 117 -19.26 -23.49 38.47
C GLN A 117 -19.35 -23.73 36.96
N ASP A 118 -18.35 -24.40 36.41
CA ASP A 118 -18.44 -24.91 35.04
C ASP A 118 -19.51 -26.01 34.94
N CYS A 119 -20.26 -26.02 33.84
CA CYS A 119 -21.16 -27.10 33.47
C CYS A 119 -20.85 -27.59 32.04
N GLY A 120 -21.10 -28.87 31.73
CA GLY A 120 -20.84 -29.38 30.38
C GLY A 120 -20.65 -30.90 30.28
N ILE A 121 -20.09 -31.32 29.15
CA ILE A 121 -19.92 -32.73 28.75
C ILE A 121 -18.45 -33.13 28.98
N ARG A 122 -18.23 -34.29 29.60
CA ARG A 122 -16.90 -34.81 29.93
C ARG A 122 -16.57 -36.03 29.08
N PHE A 123 -15.31 -36.13 28.67
CA PHE A 123 -14.75 -37.26 27.93
C PHE A 123 -13.65 -37.92 28.76
N GLY A 124 -13.67 -39.24 28.87
CA GLY A 124 -12.71 -39.95 29.72
C GLY A 124 -12.72 -41.47 29.56
N ASN A 125 -11.65 -42.10 30.02
CA ASN A 125 -11.43 -43.55 29.97
C ASN A 125 -10.93 -44.10 31.33
N GLY A 126 -11.58 -43.68 32.42
CA GLY A 126 -11.13 -43.89 33.80
C GLY A 126 -10.39 -42.68 34.40
N VAL A 127 -10.01 -41.72 33.56
CA VAL A 127 -9.58 -40.36 33.92
C VAL A 127 -10.21 -39.34 32.97
N LEU A 128 -10.27 -38.07 33.36
CA LEU A 128 -10.72 -37.00 32.47
C LEU A 128 -9.68 -36.79 31.34
N GLN A 129 -10.09 -37.00 30.09
CA GLN A 129 -9.26 -36.77 28.90
C GLN A 129 -9.55 -35.40 28.28
N GLY A 130 -10.77 -34.89 28.42
CA GLY A 130 -11.18 -33.58 27.94
C GLY A 130 -12.61 -33.26 28.33
N LYS A 131 -13.05 -32.03 28.07
CA LYS A 131 -14.43 -31.60 28.27
C LYS A 131 -14.79 -30.46 27.34
N ILE A 132 -16.07 -30.32 27.04
CA ILE A 132 -16.67 -29.10 26.53
C ILE A 132 -17.47 -28.52 27.68
N ALA A 133 -17.18 -27.28 28.08
CA ALA A 133 -17.79 -26.68 29.25
C ALA A 133 -18.10 -25.20 29.06
N TYR A 134 -19.23 -24.76 29.62
CA TYR A 134 -19.54 -23.36 29.82
C TYR A 134 -19.10 -22.95 31.22
N SER A 135 -18.29 -21.89 31.31
CA SER A 135 -17.83 -21.32 32.57
C SER A 135 -18.77 -20.20 33.01
N ASN A 136 -19.66 -20.49 33.97
CA ASN A 136 -20.64 -19.52 34.45
C ASN A 136 -20.01 -18.32 35.20
N ASN A 137 -18.81 -18.48 35.76
CA ASN A 137 -18.10 -17.38 36.42
C ASN A 137 -17.42 -16.42 35.41
N GLY A 138 -17.04 -16.94 34.24
CA GLY A 138 -16.31 -16.17 33.22
C GLY A 138 -17.13 -15.87 31.96
N ASP A 139 -18.39 -16.31 31.92
CA ASP A 139 -19.27 -16.27 30.75
C ASP A 139 -18.58 -16.71 29.45
N ALA A 140 -17.90 -17.86 29.52
CA ALA A 140 -17.04 -18.34 28.43
C ALA A 140 -17.33 -19.80 28.06
N MET A 141 -17.35 -20.09 26.76
CA MET A 141 -17.44 -21.45 26.22
C MET A 141 -16.03 -22.01 25.99
N LYS A 142 -15.72 -23.19 26.56
CA LYS A 142 -14.35 -23.70 26.68
C LYS A 142 -14.20 -25.15 26.22
N PHE A 143 -13.05 -25.42 25.62
CA PHE A 143 -12.66 -26.73 25.11
C PHE A 143 -11.34 -27.18 25.75
N TYR A 144 -11.35 -28.38 26.30
CA TYR A 144 -10.24 -28.95 27.05
C TYR A 144 -9.79 -30.29 26.46
N THR A 145 -8.49 -30.51 26.40
CA THR A 145 -7.89 -31.80 26.03
C THR A 145 -6.69 -32.12 26.91
N ASN A 146 -6.32 -33.40 27.01
CA ASN A 146 -5.27 -33.87 27.90
C ASN A 146 -5.52 -33.42 29.36
N GLY A 147 -6.72 -33.73 29.87
CA GLY A 147 -7.17 -33.40 31.21
C GLY A 147 -7.90 -32.06 31.31
N SER A 148 -7.48 -31.21 32.25
CA SER A 148 -8.08 -29.88 32.53
C SER A 148 -7.37 -28.74 31.80
N ASN A 149 -6.71 -29.08 30.71
CA ASN A 149 -5.85 -28.22 29.94
C ASN A 149 -6.69 -27.48 28.89
N GLU A 150 -6.90 -26.19 29.10
CA GLU A 150 -7.66 -25.36 28.16
C GLU A 150 -6.91 -25.23 26.83
N ARG A 151 -7.64 -25.31 25.72
CA ARG A 151 -7.08 -25.23 24.36
C ARG A 151 -7.73 -24.15 23.53
N LEU A 152 -9.03 -23.97 23.69
CA LEU A 152 -9.81 -22.97 22.98
C LEU A 152 -10.87 -22.41 23.93
N GLN A 153 -11.06 -21.10 23.89
CA GLN A 153 -12.21 -20.46 24.50
C GLN A 153 -12.85 -19.43 23.57
N ILE A 154 -14.15 -19.24 23.73
CA ILE A 154 -14.86 -18.03 23.32
C ILE A 154 -15.21 -17.31 24.62
N ASP A 155 -14.65 -16.14 24.83
CA ASP A 155 -14.87 -15.38 26.07
C ASP A 155 -16.20 -14.60 26.05
N SER A 156 -16.48 -13.90 27.14
CA SER A 156 -17.70 -13.11 27.32
C SER A 156 -17.83 -11.91 26.39
N SER A 157 -16.72 -11.50 25.76
CA SER A 157 -16.70 -10.45 24.73
C SER A 157 -16.86 -11.02 23.30
N GLY A 158 -16.88 -12.35 23.16
CA GLY A 158 -16.97 -13.04 21.88
C GLY A 158 -15.62 -13.28 21.20
N ASN A 159 -14.50 -13.03 21.88
CA ASN A 159 -13.17 -13.25 21.33
C ASN A 159 -12.78 -14.73 21.44
N VAL A 160 -12.14 -15.24 20.39
CA VAL A 160 -11.63 -16.62 20.32
C VAL A 160 -10.16 -16.64 20.71
N GLY A 161 -9.87 -17.29 21.83
CA GLY A 161 -8.49 -17.58 22.25
C GLY A 161 -8.11 -19.01 21.90
N ILE A 162 -7.02 -19.22 21.17
CA ILE A 162 -6.38 -20.53 20.98
C ILE A 162 -5.14 -20.55 21.86
N ASN A 163 -5.20 -21.37 22.91
CA ASN A 163 -4.15 -21.55 23.91
C ASN A 163 -3.77 -20.23 24.65
N THR A 164 -4.72 -19.30 24.73
CA THR A 164 -4.76 -18.13 25.63
C THR A 164 -6.13 -18.07 26.29
N THR A 165 -6.17 -17.63 27.54
CA THR A 165 -7.40 -17.47 28.34
C THR A 165 -7.89 -16.01 28.38
N SER A 166 -7.17 -15.10 27.73
CA SER A 166 -7.45 -13.66 27.73
C SER A 166 -7.07 -13.08 26.37
N PRO A 167 -7.82 -13.42 25.30
CA PRO A 167 -7.52 -12.94 23.96
C PRO A 167 -7.73 -11.43 23.85
N ASP A 168 -6.73 -10.71 23.32
CA ASP A 168 -6.76 -9.25 23.15
C ASP A 168 -7.58 -8.80 21.92
N SER A 169 -7.92 -9.73 21.02
CA SER A 169 -8.67 -9.47 19.80
C SER A 169 -9.59 -10.65 19.43
N LEU A 170 -10.41 -10.48 18.39
CA LEU A 170 -11.41 -11.48 17.98
C LEU A 170 -10.83 -12.88 17.77
N LEU A 171 -9.58 -12.99 17.32
CA LEU A 171 -8.85 -14.25 17.26
C LEU A 171 -7.41 -14.02 17.70
N GLU A 172 -7.00 -14.70 18.77
CA GLU A 172 -5.61 -14.75 19.21
C GLU A 172 -5.12 -16.21 19.25
N VAL A 173 -3.98 -16.47 18.61
CA VAL A 173 -3.27 -17.74 18.70
C VAL A 173 -1.99 -17.52 19.50
N SER A 174 -1.91 -18.15 20.67
CA SER A 174 -0.83 -17.90 21.62
C SER A 174 -0.12 -19.19 22.04
N LYS A 175 1.17 -19.08 22.34
CA LYS A 175 1.96 -20.21 22.85
C LYS A 175 3.07 -19.71 23.77
N ALA A 176 3.09 -20.23 24.99
CA ALA A 176 4.09 -19.84 26.00
C ALA A 176 5.47 -20.45 25.75
N ALA A 177 5.55 -21.62 25.11
CA ALA A 177 6.80 -22.32 24.81
C ALA A 177 6.84 -22.79 23.35
N GLY A 178 7.80 -22.26 22.58
CA GLY A 178 7.92 -22.44 21.13
C GLY A 178 7.13 -21.39 20.34
N ASP A 179 7.07 -21.55 19.02
CA ASP A 179 6.43 -20.59 18.13
C ASP A 179 4.90 -20.76 18.09
N ALA A 180 4.18 -19.64 18.12
CA ALA A 180 2.77 -19.60 17.75
C ALA A 180 2.67 -19.50 16.22
N GLU A 181 2.10 -20.53 15.57
CA GLU A 181 2.03 -20.62 14.12
C GLU A 181 0.58 -20.73 13.65
N VAL A 182 0.26 -19.97 12.59
CA VAL A 182 -0.95 -20.18 11.77
C VAL A 182 -0.52 -20.71 10.41
N LEU A 183 -0.65 -22.03 10.21
CA LEU A 183 -0.28 -22.69 8.96
C LEU A 183 -1.48 -22.80 8.02
N VAL A 184 -1.34 -22.28 6.79
CA VAL A 184 -2.35 -22.40 5.73
C VAL A 184 -1.82 -23.27 4.58
N SER A 185 -2.26 -24.52 4.50
CA SER A 185 -1.74 -25.52 3.56
C SER A 185 -2.76 -25.91 2.48
N CYS A 186 -2.27 -26.19 1.28
CA CYS A 186 -3.04 -26.76 0.18
C CYS A 186 -2.23 -27.86 -0.52
N TYR A 187 -2.71 -29.11 -0.47
CA TYR A 187 -2.11 -30.24 -1.18
C TYR A 187 -2.94 -30.54 -2.43
N HIS A 188 -2.51 -30.06 -3.59
CA HIS A 188 -3.25 -30.17 -4.84
C HIS A 188 -2.30 -30.17 -6.06
N ASP A 189 -2.67 -30.84 -7.15
CA ASP A 189 -1.82 -31.02 -8.35
C ASP A 189 -2.16 -30.07 -9.51
N THR A 190 -3.33 -29.41 -9.48
CA THR A 190 -3.68 -28.37 -10.47
C THR A 190 -3.20 -26.98 -10.07
N LYS A 191 -2.91 -26.13 -11.08
CA LYS A 191 -2.51 -24.72 -10.91
C LYS A 191 -3.63 -23.80 -10.36
N ALA A 192 -4.87 -24.26 -10.30
CA ALA A 192 -6.02 -23.43 -9.93
C ALA A 192 -6.28 -23.35 -8.41
N THR A 193 -5.64 -24.22 -7.61
CA THR A 193 -5.88 -24.34 -6.17
C THR A 193 -4.66 -23.84 -5.40
N THR A 194 -4.85 -23.02 -4.36
CA THR A 194 -3.75 -22.35 -3.63
C THR A 194 -4.17 -21.99 -2.20
N PRO A 195 -3.26 -21.98 -1.21
CA PRO A 195 -3.56 -21.44 0.11
C PRO A 195 -3.71 -19.91 0.04
N LYS A 196 -4.62 -19.33 0.83
CA LYS A 196 -4.92 -17.88 0.78
C LYS A 196 -5.15 -17.31 2.17
N ILE A 197 -4.68 -16.09 2.37
CA ILE A 197 -5.18 -15.15 3.37
C ILE A 197 -5.88 -14.05 2.59
N THR A 198 -7.12 -13.71 2.94
CA THR A 198 -7.93 -12.74 2.18
C THR A 198 -8.53 -11.72 3.13
N PHE A 199 -8.15 -10.46 2.93
CA PHE A 199 -8.81 -9.31 3.53
C PHE A 199 -9.88 -8.82 2.55
N ARG A 200 -11.07 -8.50 3.05
CA ARG A 200 -12.11 -7.83 2.27
C ARG A 200 -12.55 -6.58 3.02
N LYS A 201 -12.74 -5.50 2.27
CA LYS A 201 -13.41 -4.31 2.77
C LYS A 201 -14.40 -3.86 1.71
N ALA A 202 -15.58 -3.50 2.18
CA ALA A 202 -16.57 -2.72 1.47
C ALA A 202 -17.00 -1.60 2.41
N ASP A 203 -17.58 -0.55 1.85
CA ASP A 203 -18.28 0.43 2.66
C ASP A 203 -19.72 -0.03 2.91
N ASN A 204 -20.40 0.62 3.84
CA ASN A 204 -21.75 0.27 4.29
C ASN A 204 -21.83 -1.09 5.02
N THR A 205 -22.86 -1.91 4.79
CA THR A 205 -23.16 -3.12 5.59
C THR A 205 -22.94 -4.41 4.79
N GLU A 206 -22.80 -5.54 5.48
CA GLU A 206 -22.70 -6.86 4.84
C GLU A 206 -23.90 -7.18 3.94
N ALA A 207 -25.11 -6.75 4.34
CA ALA A 207 -26.32 -6.95 3.54
C ALA A 207 -26.40 -6.03 2.30
N SER A 208 -25.62 -4.95 2.26
CA SER A 208 -25.65 -3.95 1.19
C SER A 208 -24.29 -3.25 1.05
N PRO A 209 -23.25 -3.95 0.55
CA PRO A 209 -21.91 -3.39 0.42
C PRO A 209 -21.84 -2.29 -0.65
N ALA A 210 -21.01 -1.28 -0.42
CA ALA A 210 -20.73 -0.19 -1.34
C ALA A 210 -19.25 -0.17 -1.77
N LEU A 211 -18.95 0.62 -2.82
CA LEU A 211 -17.58 0.87 -3.25
C LEU A 211 -16.77 1.50 -2.12
N VAL A 212 -15.49 1.16 -2.05
CA VAL A 212 -14.54 1.78 -1.11
C VAL A 212 -14.05 3.11 -1.67
N ASP A 213 -13.92 4.11 -0.80
CA ASP A 213 -13.40 5.43 -1.15
C ASP A 213 -11.88 5.43 -1.44
N ASP A 214 -11.38 6.52 -2.02
CA ASP A 214 -9.94 6.79 -2.14
C ASP A 214 -9.27 6.80 -0.75
N ASP A 215 -7.99 6.40 -0.68
CA ASP A 215 -7.23 6.18 0.56
C ASP A 215 -7.79 5.08 1.51
N ALA A 216 -8.86 4.37 1.15
CA ALA A 216 -9.40 3.31 1.99
C ALA A 216 -8.40 2.15 2.16
N VAL A 217 -8.09 1.80 3.40
CA VAL A 217 -7.23 0.65 3.72
C VAL A 217 -8.01 -0.65 3.55
N LEU A 218 -7.58 -1.51 2.63
CA LEU A 218 -8.21 -2.80 2.35
C LEU A 218 -7.78 -3.89 3.33
N GLY A 219 -6.58 -3.77 3.90
CA GLY A 219 -6.05 -4.67 4.92
C GLY A 219 -4.61 -4.34 5.30
N THR A 220 -4.22 -4.75 6.51
CA THR A 220 -2.87 -4.59 7.05
C THR A 220 -2.31 -5.92 7.53
N ILE A 221 -0.99 -6.06 7.45
CA ILE A 221 -0.21 -7.02 8.23
C ILE A 221 0.65 -6.19 9.17
N ASP A 222 0.35 -6.29 10.46
CA ASP A 222 1.00 -5.51 11.51
C ASP A 222 2.05 -6.32 12.27
N PHE A 223 3.17 -5.68 12.55
CA PHE A 223 4.28 -6.26 13.32
C PHE A 223 4.46 -5.43 14.60
N LEU A 224 3.94 -5.95 15.71
CA LEU A 224 4.00 -5.31 17.02
C LEU A 224 5.08 -5.94 17.90
N GLY A 225 5.68 -5.13 18.77
CA GLY A 225 6.58 -5.58 19.82
C GLY A 225 6.21 -4.95 21.15
N HIS A 226 6.45 -5.66 22.26
CA HIS A 226 6.21 -5.12 23.58
C HIS A 226 7.36 -4.22 24.03
N ASP A 227 7.09 -2.96 24.34
CA ASP A 227 8.12 -1.96 24.69
C ASP A 227 8.47 -1.93 26.20
N GLY A 228 7.82 -2.78 26.99
CA GLY A 228 7.90 -2.80 28.46
C GLY A 228 6.61 -2.36 29.14
N THR A 229 5.70 -1.70 28.41
CA THR A 229 4.38 -1.27 28.89
C THR A 229 3.26 -1.74 27.96
N ASN A 230 3.39 -1.51 26.65
CA ASN A 230 2.37 -1.81 25.65
C ASN A 230 2.97 -2.58 24.47
N PHE A 231 2.10 -3.24 23.70
CA PHE A 231 2.44 -3.68 22.35
C PHE A 231 2.36 -2.49 21.39
N GLU A 232 3.49 -2.11 20.83
CA GLU A 232 3.64 -0.98 19.91
C GLU A 232 3.97 -1.44 18.49
N ARG A 233 3.48 -0.72 17.48
CA ARG A 233 3.72 -1.04 16.08
C ARG A 233 5.16 -0.71 15.67
N GLY A 234 5.96 -1.73 15.38
CA GLY A 234 7.31 -1.58 14.84
C GLY A 234 7.34 -1.46 13.31
N ALA A 235 6.45 -2.16 12.61
CA ALA A 235 6.31 -2.12 11.16
C ALA A 235 4.90 -2.51 10.72
N LYS A 236 4.54 -2.19 9.48
CA LYS A 236 3.33 -2.71 8.83
C LYS A 236 3.49 -2.84 7.31
N ILE A 237 2.70 -3.72 6.73
CA ILE A 237 2.43 -3.79 5.29
C ILE A 237 0.96 -3.47 5.09
N GLU A 238 0.63 -2.57 4.17
CA GLU A 238 -0.71 -2.03 4.01
C GLU A 238 -1.10 -1.91 2.53
N ALA A 239 -2.26 -2.44 2.17
CA ALA A 239 -2.90 -2.23 0.88
C ALA A 239 -3.97 -1.14 1.02
N ARG A 240 -3.89 -0.08 0.23
CA ARG A 240 -4.85 1.04 0.23
C ARG A 240 -5.30 1.38 -1.19
N VAL A 241 -6.53 1.86 -1.33
CA VAL A 241 -7.04 2.38 -2.61
C VAL A 241 -6.24 3.62 -3.01
N GLN A 242 -5.86 3.72 -4.28
CA GLN A 242 -5.13 4.85 -4.87
C GLN A 242 -5.89 5.37 -6.10
N GLY A 243 -6.86 6.23 -5.87
CA GLY A 243 -7.75 6.79 -6.90
C GLY A 243 -9.21 6.43 -6.68
N THR A 244 -10.04 6.61 -7.72
CA THR A 244 -11.49 6.38 -7.63
C THR A 244 -11.84 4.93 -7.95
N SER A 245 -12.42 4.22 -7.00
CA SER A 245 -12.99 2.88 -7.22
C SER A 245 -14.21 2.93 -8.14
N ALA A 246 -14.35 1.92 -9.01
CA ALA A 246 -15.54 1.72 -9.85
C ALA A 246 -15.83 0.22 -10.05
N ASN A 247 -16.86 -0.10 -10.84
CA ASN A 247 -17.19 -1.50 -11.12
C ASN A 247 -16.05 -2.17 -11.91
N ASN A 248 -15.51 -3.27 -11.38
CA ASN A 248 -14.33 -3.97 -11.89
C ASN A 248 -13.05 -3.11 -11.96
N ASP A 249 -12.99 -2.02 -11.21
CA ASP A 249 -11.82 -1.14 -11.16
C ASP A 249 -11.53 -0.75 -9.71
N LEU A 250 -10.37 -1.16 -9.21
CA LEU A 250 -9.95 -0.94 -7.83
C LEU A 250 -8.46 -0.62 -7.81
N PRO A 251 -8.07 0.60 -8.24
CA PRO A 251 -6.67 0.98 -8.25
C PRO A 251 -6.17 0.94 -6.80
N THR A 252 -5.15 0.13 -6.55
CA THR A 252 -4.67 -0.18 -5.20
C THR A 252 -3.17 -0.02 -5.18
N GLU A 253 -2.65 0.64 -4.15
CA GLU A 253 -1.23 0.65 -3.86
C GLU A 253 -0.89 -0.23 -2.66
N LEU A 254 0.31 -0.82 -2.69
CA LEU A 254 0.87 -1.62 -1.60
C LEU A 254 2.05 -0.88 -0.97
N THR A 255 1.98 -0.65 0.33
CA THR A 255 2.93 0.20 1.07
C THR A 255 3.62 -0.56 2.20
N PHE A 256 4.87 -0.21 2.46
CA PHE A 256 5.73 -0.80 3.47
C PHE A 256 6.23 0.27 4.44
N TRP A 257 6.04 0.03 5.74
CA TRP A 257 6.26 1.03 6.79
C TRP A 257 7.16 0.49 7.89
N THR A 258 8.02 1.36 8.43
CA THR A 258 8.80 1.06 9.64
C THR A 258 8.76 2.25 10.61
N THR A 259 8.77 1.97 11.90
CA THR A 259 8.87 2.99 12.94
C THR A 259 10.35 3.35 13.16
N PRO A 260 10.75 4.62 12.93
CA PRO A 260 12.11 5.07 13.21
C PRO A 260 12.48 4.89 14.69
N ASP A 261 13.76 4.67 14.97
CA ASP A 261 14.27 4.69 16.34
C ASP A 261 13.99 6.04 17.01
N GLY A 262 13.54 6.00 18.26
CA GLY A 262 13.08 7.19 19.01
C GLY A 262 11.73 7.78 18.56
N SER A 263 10.99 7.10 17.67
CA SER A 263 9.64 7.48 17.24
C SER A 263 8.60 6.46 17.72
N ASN A 264 7.36 6.91 17.92
CA ASN A 264 6.18 6.06 18.10
C ASN A 264 5.29 6.03 16.84
N THR A 265 5.70 6.72 15.77
CA THR A 265 4.95 6.86 14.52
C THR A 265 5.69 6.17 13.39
N ALA A 266 5.01 5.22 12.73
CA ALA A 266 5.53 4.53 11.56
C ALA A 266 5.64 5.48 10.36
N ALA A 267 6.70 5.33 9.57
CA ALA A 267 6.94 6.11 8.34
C ALA A 267 6.97 5.18 7.12
N GLU A 268 6.36 5.62 6.01
CA GLU A 268 6.38 4.89 4.74
C GLU A 268 7.82 4.85 4.19
N ARG A 269 8.25 3.67 3.75
CA ARG A 269 9.59 3.45 3.18
C ARG A 269 9.55 3.11 1.71
N MET A 270 8.54 2.34 1.30
CA MET A 270 8.37 1.90 -0.07
C MET A 270 6.88 1.80 -0.40
N SER A 271 6.54 2.12 -1.64
CA SER A 271 5.21 1.93 -2.23
C SER A 271 5.33 1.29 -3.61
N ILE A 272 4.33 0.48 -3.95
CA ILE A 272 4.05 0.02 -5.31
C ILE A 272 2.69 0.60 -5.68
N GLY A 273 2.67 1.54 -6.63
CA GLY A 273 1.45 2.20 -7.08
C GLY A 273 0.56 1.31 -7.94
N ALA A 274 -0.69 1.74 -8.17
CA ALA A 274 -1.64 1.04 -9.04
C ALA A 274 -1.18 0.99 -10.51
N ASP A 275 -0.27 1.89 -10.90
CA ASP A 275 0.42 1.93 -12.19
C ASP A 275 1.64 0.97 -12.28
N GLY A 276 1.96 0.28 -11.18
CA GLY A 276 3.12 -0.60 -11.06
C GLY A 276 4.43 0.12 -10.73
N ALA A 277 4.41 1.43 -10.54
CA ALA A 277 5.60 2.19 -10.20
C ALA A 277 6.07 1.86 -8.77
N VAL A 278 7.36 1.58 -8.61
CA VAL A 278 7.97 1.34 -7.29
C VAL A 278 8.65 2.63 -6.81
N ALA A 279 8.13 3.20 -5.72
CA ALA A 279 8.71 4.36 -5.08
C ALA A 279 9.48 3.97 -3.81
N LEU A 280 10.71 4.45 -3.69
CA LEU A 280 11.48 4.44 -2.43
C LEU A 280 11.43 5.84 -1.84
N LYS A 281 10.96 5.99 -0.61
CA LYS A 281 10.82 7.31 0.03
C LYS A 281 12.19 7.84 0.47
N SER A 282 12.45 9.12 0.20
CA SER A 282 13.68 9.78 0.63
C SER A 282 13.76 9.79 2.16
N LEU A 283 14.94 9.47 2.68
CA LEU A 283 15.22 9.56 4.11
C LEU A 283 15.47 11.03 4.47
N ALA A 284 14.83 11.53 5.53
CA ALA A 284 15.02 12.90 6.03
C ALA A 284 16.47 13.19 6.49
N ALA A 285 17.24 12.15 6.80
CA ALA A 285 18.68 12.23 7.08
C ALA A 285 19.36 10.93 6.64
N VAL A 286 20.63 11.02 6.22
CA VAL A 286 21.47 9.84 5.97
C VAL A 286 21.69 9.11 7.31
N PRO A 287 21.17 7.88 7.51
CA PRO A 287 21.34 7.18 8.77
C PRO A 287 22.82 6.85 9.01
N THR A 288 23.29 6.98 10.24
CA THR A 288 24.62 6.51 10.66
C THR A 288 24.63 4.99 10.55
N VAL A 289 25.44 4.42 9.65
CA VAL A 289 25.37 2.99 9.30
C VAL A 289 26.40 2.17 10.09
N ALA A 290 25.94 1.13 10.77
CA ALA A 290 26.77 -0.01 11.15
C ALA A 290 27.13 -0.80 9.88
N THR A 291 28.41 -0.98 9.62
CA THR A 291 29.03 -1.58 8.42
C THR A 291 28.29 -2.82 7.87
N GLY A 292 28.01 -2.90 6.54
CA GLY A 292 27.69 -4.19 5.89
C GLY A 292 26.69 -4.25 4.73
N TYR A 293 26.02 -3.17 4.32
CA TYR A 293 24.99 -3.23 3.27
C TYR A 293 25.28 -2.30 2.08
N SER A 294 25.18 -2.83 0.84
CA SER A 294 25.11 -2.03 -0.39
C SER A 294 23.70 -1.44 -0.50
N LYS A 295 23.57 -0.11 -0.54
CA LYS A 295 22.27 0.56 -0.62
C LYS A 295 21.98 0.97 -2.07
N LEU A 296 20.80 0.61 -2.58
CA LEU A 296 20.24 1.26 -3.77
C LEU A 296 19.53 2.53 -3.30
N PHE A 297 20.14 3.69 -3.55
CA PHE A 297 19.46 4.96 -3.41
C PHE A 297 19.01 5.40 -4.81
N ALA A 298 17.75 5.16 -5.16
CA ALA A 298 17.17 5.87 -6.30
C ALA A 298 16.94 7.32 -5.87
N LYS A 299 17.94 8.19 -6.04
CA LYS A 299 17.68 9.63 -6.08
C LYS A 299 17.07 9.90 -7.45
N SER A 300 15.74 9.84 -7.53
CA SER A 300 15.05 10.56 -8.61
C SER A 300 15.25 12.04 -8.32
N GLU A 301 16.36 12.60 -8.82
CA GLU A 301 16.30 14.01 -9.14
C GLU A 301 15.34 14.11 -10.32
N VAL A 302 14.16 14.61 -9.98
CA VAL A 302 12.96 14.77 -10.80
C VAL A 302 13.23 14.56 -12.28
N GLY A 303 12.88 13.38 -12.80
CA GLY A 303 13.05 13.03 -14.21
C GLY A 303 12.76 14.23 -15.10
N LEU A 304 13.79 14.65 -15.83
CA LEU A 304 13.77 15.73 -16.81
C LEU A 304 13.29 15.15 -18.15
N ASP A 305 12.26 14.31 -18.12
CA ASP A 305 11.59 13.89 -19.35
C ASP A 305 11.15 15.17 -20.06
N ASN A 306 11.80 15.44 -21.19
CA ASN A 306 11.56 16.61 -22.01
C ASN A 306 11.96 17.95 -21.36
N ALA A 307 13.20 18.08 -20.86
CA ALA A 307 13.77 19.37 -20.48
C ALA A 307 14.83 19.89 -21.47
N ILE A 308 14.87 21.19 -21.75
CA ILE A 308 16.16 21.85 -22.06
C ILE A 308 16.84 22.13 -20.75
N LEU A 309 18.11 21.78 -20.63
CA LEU A 309 18.93 22.15 -19.50
C LEU A 309 20.31 22.61 -19.97
N MET A 310 20.62 23.88 -19.74
CA MET A 310 21.91 24.49 -20.06
C MET A 310 22.59 24.96 -18.79
N HIS A 311 23.69 24.30 -18.43
CA HIS A 311 24.52 24.66 -17.27
C HIS A 311 25.55 25.74 -17.59
N PHE A 312 25.89 25.94 -18.87
CA PHE A 312 26.94 26.86 -19.30
C PHE A 312 28.35 26.57 -18.73
N GLU A 313 28.67 25.28 -18.56
CA GLU A 313 29.95 24.78 -18.04
C GLU A 313 31.01 24.60 -19.13
N GLY A 314 32.12 25.35 -19.04
CA GLY A 314 33.18 25.28 -20.03
C GLY A 314 34.41 26.13 -19.72
N SER A 315 35.32 26.18 -20.70
CA SER A 315 36.52 27.01 -20.62
C SER A 315 36.17 28.50 -20.74
N ASP A 316 36.92 29.33 -20.01
CA ASP A 316 36.84 30.78 -20.08
C ASP A 316 36.99 31.32 -21.53
N ALA A 317 36.19 32.34 -21.87
CA ALA A 317 36.09 32.97 -23.18
C ALA A 317 35.71 32.01 -24.34
N ALA A 318 35.15 30.84 -24.03
CA ALA A 318 34.71 29.90 -25.06
C ALA A 318 33.44 30.42 -25.75
N THR A 319 33.49 30.56 -27.07
CA THR A 319 32.35 30.95 -27.93
C THR A 319 31.69 29.76 -28.64
N SER A 320 32.16 28.53 -28.38
CA SER A 320 31.54 27.30 -28.88
C SER A 320 31.96 26.10 -28.02
N GLY A 321 31.28 24.96 -28.18
CA GLY A 321 31.65 23.70 -27.53
C GLY A 321 30.80 23.35 -26.30
N ALA A 322 31.39 22.64 -25.34
CA ALA A 322 30.67 21.99 -24.24
C ALA A 322 29.87 22.94 -23.35
N GLY A 323 30.32 24.20 -23.17
CA GLY A 323 29.59 25.23 -22.41
C GLY A 323 28.29 25.71 -23.06
N PHE A 324 27.91 25.15 -24.21
CA PHE A 324 26.65 25.44 -24.87
C PHE A 324 25.78 24.19 -24.97
N ALA A 325 26.18 23.06 -24.37
CA ALA A 325 25.48 21.79 -24.50
C ALA A 325 24.13 21.79 -23.77
N ASP A 326 23.14 21.17 -24.40
CA ASP A 326 21.89 20.80 -23.74
C ASP A 326 22.07 19.47 -23.02
N SER A 327 22.09 19.51 -21.69
CA SER A 327 22.20 18.35 -20.79
C SER A 327 20.84 17.70 -20.49
N GLY A 328 19.74 18.29 -20.98
CA GLY A 328 18.39 17.77 -20.83
C GLY A 328 18.00 16.71 -21.87
N GLY A 329 18.89 16.42 -22.82
CA GLY A 329 18.80 15.25 -23.71
C GLY A 329 18.04 15.48 -25.03
N PHE A 330 17.63 16.70 -25.36
CA PHE A 330 17.02 16.97 -26.67
C PHE A 330 18.03 17.28 -27.78
N GLY A 331 19.30 17.54 -27.44
CA GLY A 331 20.36 17.68 -28.44
C GLY A 331 20.27 18.98 -29.26
N LEU A 332 20.00 20.10 -28.60
CA LEU A 332 20.07 21.41 -29.25
C LEU A 332 21.49 21.67 -29.81
N SER A 333 21.55 22.01 -31.10
CA SER A 333 22.77 22.51 -31.73
C SER A 333 22.93 24.01 -31.43
N ASN A 334 23.68 24.34 -30.38
CA ASN A 334 23.81 25.72 -29.92
C ASN A 334 25.10 26.34 -30.44
N ALA A 335 25.00 27.53 -31.03
CA ALA A 335 26.15 28.31 -31.48
C ALA A 335 26.04 29.73 -30.94
N SER A 336 27.11 30.20 -30.27
CA SER A 336 27.25 31.63 -30.00
C SER A 336 27.21 32.40 -31.32
N ARG A 337 26.50 33.52 -31.34
CA ARG A 337 26.69 34.53 -32.36
C ARG A 337 27.60 35.61 -31.78
N THR A 338 28.62 35.95 -32.57
CA THR A 338 29.70 36.94 -32.32
C THR A 338 29.54 37.74 -31.02
N GLY A 339 30.09 37.23 -29.92
CA GLY A 339 30.14 37.93 -28.63
C GLY A 339 29.92 37.02 -27.42
N ALA A 340 28.88 36.18 -27.45
CA ALA A 340 28.49 35.44 -26.24
C ALA A 340 29.52 34.37 -25.90
N GLU A 341 30.00 34.38 -24.67
CA GLU A 341 31.09 33.53 -24.23
C GLU A 341 30.82 32.91 -22.86
N VAL A 342 31.48 31.80 -22.60
CA VAL A 342 31.53 31.20 -21.26
C VAL A 342 32.49 32.02 -20.40
N ASP A 343 32.06 32.46 -19.23
CA ASP A 343 32.88 33.18 -18.25
C ASP A 343 33.05 32.37 -16.97
N THR A 344 34.30 32.22 -16.54
CA THR A 344 34.67 31.53 -15.30
C THR A 344 34.82 32.48 -14.12
N ALA A 345 34.79 33.81 -14.34
CA ALA A 345 34.92 34.80 -13.29
C ALA A 345 33.62 35.04 -12.52
N GLN A 346 32.46 34.93 -13.18
CA GLN A 346 31.14 35.00 -12.55
C GLN A 346 30.31 33.78 -12.94
N TYR A 347 29.80 33.07 -11.94
CA TYR A 347 28.87 31.96 -12.10
C TYR A 347 27.99 31.84 -10.84
N LYS A 348 26.86 31.14 -10.95
CA LYS A 348 25.98 30.87 -9.81
C LYS A 348 26.29 29.51 -9.21
N PHE A 349 26.40 28.50 -10.05
CA PHE A 349 26.79 27.14 -9.66
C PHE A 349 27.89 26.60 -10.58
N GLY A 350 28.44 25.44 -10.23
CA GLY A 350 29.49 24.81 -11.02
C GLY A 350 30.77 25.65 -11.12
N SER A 351 31.25 25.89 -12.34
CA SER A 351 32.56 26.50 -12.60
C SER A 351 32.55 27.65 -13.61
N SER A 352 31.46 27.86 -14.34
CA SER A 352 31.33 28.96 -15.29
C SER A 352 29.86 29.29 -15.57
N SER A 353 29.60 30.42 -16.22
CA SER A 353 28.26 30.77 -16.71
C SER A 353 28.32 31.43 -18.09
N MET A 354 27.17 31.70 -18.69
CA MET A 354 27.13 32.42 -19.96
C MET A 354 27.24 33.93 -19.71
N LEU A 355 28.22 34.57 -20.32
CA LEU A 355 28.40 36.02 -20.36
C LEU A 355 27.83 36.61 -21.66
N PHE A 356 27.11 37.71 -21.49
CA PHE A 356 26.67 38.62 -22.53
C PHE A 356 27.24 40.01 -22.20
N ASP A 357 28.12 40.54 -23.02
CA ASP A 357 28.85 41.80 -22.86
C ASP A 357 28.33 42.96 -23.76
N ARG A 358 27.24 42.74 -24.50
CA ARG A 358 26.65 43.65 -25.51
C ARG A 358 27.56 43.98 -26.70
N SER A 359 28.57 43.17 -26.98
CA SER A 359 29.28 43.24 -28.26
C SER A 359 28.33 42.91 -29.43
N ALA A 360 28.68 43.37 -30.64
CA ALA A 360 27.77 43.25 -31.78
C ALA A 360 27.51 41.79 -32.18
N GLY A 361 26.36 41.25 -31.79
CA GLY A 361 25.91 39.90 -32.13
C GLY A 361 25.78 38.99 -30.92
N ASP A 362 26.06 39.53 -29.73
CA ASP A 362 26.21 38.85 -28.46
C ASP A 362 24.91 38.23 -27.93
N PHE A 363 24.57 37.07 -28.48
CA PHE A 363 23.50 36.21 -27.98
C PHE A 363 23.75 34.76 -28.38
N LEU A 364 23.14 33.83 -27.64
CA LEU A 364 23.14 32.43 -28.02
C LEU A 364 21.97 32.16 -28.97
N ASP A 365 22.26 31.58 -30.13
CA ASP A 365 21.26 31.10 -31.06
C ASP A 365 21.17 29.58 -30.97
N ALA A 366 20.14 29.11 -30.27
CA ALA A 366 19.85 27.70 -30.15
C ALA A 366 19.23 27.18 -31.46
N ASN A 367 19.84 26.12 -31.99
CA ASN A 367 19.49 25.46 -33.24
C ASN A 367 19.68 26.31 -34.51
N GLY A 368 20.63 27.26 -34.48
CA GLY A 368 21.04 28.03 -35.66
C GLY A 368 19.92 28.81 -36.36
N GLY A 369 18.91 29.26 -35.62
CA GLY A 369 17.79 30.02 -36.17
C GLY A 369 16.63 29.17 -36.72
N SER A 370 16.72 27.83 -36.67
CA SER A 370 15.72 26.92 -37.26
C SER A 370 14.63 26.51 -36.26
N HIS A 371 13.39 26.39 -36.75
CA HIS A 371 12.26 25.85 -35.99
C HIS A 371 12.45 24.35 -35.73
N ASP A 372 12.16 23.92 -34.49
CA ASP A 372 12.03 22.51 -34.13
C ASP A 372 10.73 22.28 -33.34
N SER A 373 9.78 21.61 -34.00
CA SER A 373 8.45 21.32 -33.43
C SER A 373 8.46 20.35 -32.24
N SER A 374 9.55 19.60 -32.02
CA SER A 374 9.67 18.70 -30.85
C SER A 374 9.65 19.47 -29.54
N PHE A 375 9.99 20.76 -29.58
CA PHE A 375 10.01 21.67 -28.44
C PHE A 375 8.77 22.56 -28.29
N ASP A 376 7.77 22.40 -29.15
CA ASP A 376 6.51 23.12 -28.94
C ASP A 376 5.95 22.74 -27.55
N LEU A 377 5.79 23.77 -26.70
CA LEU A 377 5.21 23.65 -25.37
C LEU A 377 3.69 23.43 -25.47
N GLY A 378 3.09 23.83 -26.59
CA GLY A 378 1.69 23.61 -26.91
C GLY A 378 0.76 24.29 -25.90
N TYR A 379 -0.35 23.61 -25.60
CA TYR A 379 -1.29 24.01 -24.56
C TYR A 379 -0.92 23.46 -23.18
N GLY A 380 0.09 22.58 -23.10
CA GLY A 380 0.48 21.92 -21.88
C GLY A 380 1.13 22.86 -20.88
N ASP A 381 1.11 22.45 -19.63
CA ASP A 381 1.83 23.13 -18.55
C ASP A 381 3.34 23.12 -18.81
N PHE A 382 4.02 24.19 -18.40
CA PHE A 382 5.47 24.29 -18.55
C PHE A 382 6.09 25.13 -17.44
N THR A 383 7.39 24.97 -17.25
CA THR A 383 8.20 25.88 -16.44
C THR A 383 9.44 26.27 -17.21
N ILE A 384 9.70 27.57 -17.26
CA ILE A 384 10.95 28.14 -17.76
C ILE A 384 11.59 28.83 -16.57
N ASP A 385 12.83 28.48 -16.24
CA ASP A 385 13.54 29.12 -15.15
C ASP A 385 15.05 29.17 -15.36
N PHE A 386 15.69 30.15 -14.74
CA PHE A 386 17.12 30.39 -14.87
C PHE A 386 17.62 31.32 -13.77
N TRP A 387 18.93 31.31 -13.57
CA TRP A 387 19.64 32.32 -12.80
C TRP A 387 20.18 33.40 -13.73
N VAL A 388 20.07 34.66 -13.32
CA VAL A 388 20.54 35.80 -14.09
C VAL A 388 21.17 36.86 -13.19
N LYS A 389 22.27 37.44 -13.66
CA LYS A 389 23.00 38.53 -13.03
C LYS A 389 23.22 39.62 -14.06
N PHE A 390 23.14 40.89 -13.66
CA PHE A 390 23.30 42.03 -14.57
C PHE A 390 24.62 42.74 -14.31
N GLN A 391 25.37 43.03 -15.37
CA GLN A 391 26.52 43.92 -15.29
C GLN A 391 26.06 45.38 -15.33
N THR A 392 25.27 45.76 -16.33
CA THR A 392 24.71 47.11 -16.45
C THR A 392 23.19 47.09 -16.65
N LEU A 393 22.48 47.83 -15.78
CA LEU A 393 21.04 48.07 -15.89
C LEU A 393 20.78 49.44 -16.51
N ASP A 394 20.93 49.57 -17.82
CA ASP A 394 20.64 50.84 -18.50
C ASP A 394 19.15 51.20 -18.41
N ASN A 395 18.83 52.39 -17.91
CA ASN A 395 17.45 52.89 -17.91
C ASN A 395 17.10 53.39 -19.32
N GLY A 396 16.06 52.83 -19.94
CA GLY A 396 15.49 53.35 -21.20
C GLY A 396 15.62 52.47 -22.47
N VAL A 397 16.27 51.30 -22.40
CA VAL A 397 16.36 50.38 -23.55
C VAL A 397 15.03 49.65 -23.75
N SER A 398 14.37 49.87 -24.89
CA SER A 398 13.13 49.18 -25.23
C SER A 398 13.44 47.78 -25.76
N GLY A 399 13.05 46.75 -25.02
CA GLY A 399 12.94 45.38 -25.53
C GLY A 399 14.16 44.46 -25.38
N ARG A 400 14.88 44.52 -24.25
CA ARG A 400 15.84 43.46 -23.87
C ARG A 400 15.12 42.12 -23.70
N ARG A 401 15.55 41.10 -24.45
CA ARG A 401 15.01 39.74 -24.42
C ARG A 401 16.02 38.84 -23.73
N LEU A 402 15.67 38.34 -22.56
CA LEU A 402 16.52 37.37 -21.87
C LEU A 402 16.40 36.00 -22.53
N LEU A 403 15.18 35.67 -22.97
CA LEU A 403 14.87 34.45 -23.69
C LEU A 403 13.72 34.72 -24.66
N SER A 404 13.82 34.20 -25.89
CA SER A 404 12.74 34.26 -26.88
C SER A 404 12.74 33.03 -27.76
N SER A 405 11.55 32.52 -28.13
CA SER A 405 11.42 31.39 -29.07
C SER A 405 11.26 31.79 -30.55
N ALA A 406 11.50 33.07 -30.86
CA ALA A 406 11.45 33.60 -32.21
C ALA A 406 12.13 34.97 -32.31
N THR A 407 12.50 35.36 -33.54
CA THR A 407 13.08 36.68 -33.84
C THR A 407 12.02 37.80 -33.86
N HIS A 408 10.77 37.50 -34.26
CA HIS A 408 9.68 38.48 -34.39
C HIS A 408 8.41 38.03 -33.66
N ASN A 409 7.33 38.84 -33.69
CA ASN A 409 6.01 38.60 -33.03
C ASN A 409 5.21 37.47 -33.70
N ASP A 410 5.90 36.39 -34.03
CA ASP A 410 5.36 35.24 -34.73
C ASP A 410 4.30 34.57 -33.84
N ALA A 411 3.22 34.10 -34.45
CA ALA A 411 2.12 33.49 -33.74
C ALA A 411 2.60 32.28 -32.94
N GLY A 412 2.28 32.26 -31.63
CA GLY A 412 2.67 31.20 -30.70
C GLY A 412 4.05 31.35 -30.07
N SER A 413 4.90 32.28 -30.54
CA SER A 413 6.20 32.55 -29.90
C SER A 413 6.03 33.04 -28.44
N PHE A 414 7.04 32.83 -27.60
CA PHE A 414 7.12 33.45 -26.27
C PHE A 414 8.37 34.30 -26.12
N ARG A 415 8.32 35.26 -25.17
CA ARG A 415 9.49 36.02 -24.74
C ARG A 415 9.44 36.35 -23.27
N ILE A 416 10.63 36.32 -22.67
CA ILE A 416 10.89 36.85 -21.34
C ILE A 416 11.70 38.13 -21.50
N LEU A 417 11.14 39.22 -21.00
CA LEU A 417 11.62 40.58 -21.23
C LEU A 417 11.96 41.26 -19.92
N TYR A 418 12.95 42.14 -19.96
CA TYR A 418 13.16 43.17 -18.96
C TYR A 418 13.17 44.54 -19.65
N ASP A 419 12.07 45.29 -19.53
CA ASP A 419 11.82 46.46 -20.36
C ASP A 419 12.36 47.79 -19.80
N SER A 420 12.17 48.87 -20.57
CA SER A 420 12.58 50.23 -20.23
C SER A 420 11.86 50.80 -19.00
N THR A 421 10.79 50.16 -18.54
CA THR A 421 10.02 50.50 -17.33
C THR A 421 10.43 49.67 -16.10
N GLN A 422 11.54 48.93 -16.20
CA GLN A 422 12.07 48.04 -15.15
C GLN A 422 11.12 46.89 -14.80
N LYS A 423 10.34 46.43 -15.78
CA LYS A 423 9.40 45.32 -15.60
C LYS A 423 9.90 44.05 -16.22
N TRP A 424 9.86 42.99 -15.42
CA TRP A 424 9.90 41.63 -15.90
C TRP A 424 8.56 41.25 -16.53
N SER A 425 8.60 40.67 -17.72
CA SER A 425 7.38 40.18 -18.35
C SER A 425 7.55 38.91 -19.16
N PHE A 426 6.49 38.11 -19.16
CA PHE A 426 6.24 37.07 -20.17
C PHE A 426 5.24 37.58 -21.20
N THR A 427 5.61 37.47 -22.47
CA THR A 427 4.75 37.82 -23.61
C THR A 427 4.64 36.64 -24.56
N TYR A 428 3.50 36.52 -25.24
CA TYR A 428 3.36 35.62 -26.38
C TYR A 428 3.05 36.40 -27.67
N GLY A 429 3.47 35.87 -28.82
CA GLY A 429 3.20 36.45 -30.13
C GLY A 429 1.84 36.05 -30.68
N SER A 430 1.09 37.02 -31.22
CA SER A 430 -0.22 36.84 -31.83
C SER A 430 -0.25 37.24 -33.31
N GLY A 431 0.83 36.97 -34.07
CA GLY A 431 0.91 37.27 -35.50
C GLY A 431 1.13 38.75 -35.81
N GLY A 432 2.22 39.33 -35.27
CA GLY A 432 2.64 40.71 -35.48
C GLY A 432 2.57 41.59 -34.23
N THR A 433 1.77 41.20 -33.24
CA THR A 433 1.65 41.89 -31.93
C THR A 433 2.08 40.96 -30.80
N GLY A 434 2.77 41.48 -29.79
CA GLY A 434 3.07 40.75 -28.56
C GLY A 434 2.01 41.05 -27.49
N VAL A 435 1.46 40.02 -26.86
CA VAL A 435 0.45 40.16 -25.78
C VAL A 435 1.12 39.90 -24.44
N LEU A 436 0.99 40.87 -23.53
CA LEU A 436 1.54 40.86 -22.17
C LEU A 436 0.69 39.97 -21.27
N THR A 437 1.32 38.96 -20.66
CA THR A 437 0.61 37.88 -19.96
C THR A 437 0.93 37.82 -18.47
N ALA A 438 2.19 37.98 -18.07
CA ALA A 438 2.54 38.09 -16.66
C ALA A 438 3.56 39.23 -16.50
N SER A 439 3.16 40.36 -15.89
CA SER A 439 4.05 41.48 -15.60
C SER A 439 3.62 42.22 -14.34
N ALA A 440 4.44 42.17 -13.30
CA ALA A 440 4.15 42.91 -12.07
C ALA A 440 5.41 43.22 -11.25
N ASP A 441 6.52 42.50 -11.47
CA ASP A 441 7.73 42.74 -10.70
C ASP A 441 8.49 43.98 -11.22
N THR A 442 8.57 44.99 -10.35
CA THR A 442 9.41 46.18 -10.48
C THR A 442 10.32 46.25 -9.26
N GLY A 443 11.57 46.66 -9.41
CA GLY A 443 12.45 46.96 -8.26
C GLY A 443 13.62 46.01 -8.06
N ILE A 444 14.29 45.61 -9.13
CA ILE A 444 15.71 45.26 -8.99
C ILE A 444 16.51 46.57 -8.85
N ALA A 445 17.38 46.66 -7.84
CA ALA A 445 18.19 47.85 -7.64
C ALA A 445 19.14 48.03 -8.83
N ALA A 446 19.33 49.28 -9.30
CA ALA A 446 20.32 49.57 -10.34
C ALA A 446 21.69 49.05 -9.88
N ALA A 447 22.33 48.22 -10.70
CA ALA A 447 23.69 47.77 -10.45
C ALA A 447 24.61 49.00 -10.50
N VAL A 448 25.20 49.35 -9.36
CA VAL A 448 26.30 50.31 -9.31
C VAL A 448 27.58 49.47 -9.28
N ASP A 449 28.40 49.55 -10.32
CA ASP A 449 29.71 48.90 -10.43
C ASP A 449 29.74 47.39 -10.11
N GLY A 450 29.37 46.54 -11.08
CA GLY A 450 29.73 45.11 -11.09
C GLY A 450 29.14 44.22 -9.98
N SER A 451 28.27 44.76 -9.12
CA SER A 451 27.76 44.11 -7.91
C SER A 451 26.23 43.94 -7.93
N SER A 452 25.65 43.36 -8.98
CA SER A 452 24.27 42.85 -8.87
C SER A 452 24.24 41.46 -8.23
N ALA A 453 23.19 41.20 -7.45
CA ALA A 453 22.91 39.85 -6.95
C ALA A 453 22.46 38.95 -8.10
N TRP A 454 22.75 37.65 -7.99
CA TRP A 454 22.11 36.64 -8.80
C TRP A 454 20.62 36.54 -8.44
N TYR A 455 19.75 36.61 -9.44
CA TYR A 455 18.31 36.44 -9.27
C TYR A 455 17.88 35.11 -9.89
N HIS A 456 17.03 34.37 -9.18
CA HIS A 456 16.33 33.23 -9.77
C HIS A 456 15.00 33.71 -10.32
N VAL A 457 14.73 33.43 -11.60
CA VAL A 457 13.49 33.84 -12.26
C VAL A 457 12.81 32.61 -12.81
N ALA A 458 11.51 32.45 -12.55
CA ALA A 458 10.72 31.34 -13.07
C ALA A 458 9.37 31.82 -13.63
N TYR A 459 9.01 31.31 -14.80
CA TYR A 459 7.69 31.43 -15.40
C TYR A 459 7.05 30.06 -15.51
N VAL A 460 5.88 29.91 -14.89
CA VAL A 460 5.19 28.61 -14.79
C VAL A 460 3.82 28.73 -15.40
N ARG A 461 3.55 27.99 -16.49
CA ARG A 461 2.20 27.81 -17.00
C ARG A 461 1.50 26.69 -16.23
N THR A 462 0.32 27.00 -15.72
CA THR A 462 -0.63 26.04 -15.18
C THR A 462 -2.02 26.31 -15.75
N GLY A 463 -2.54 25.37 -16.53
CA GLY A 463 -3.74 25.54 -17.34
C GLY A 463 -3.64 26.76 -18.26
N ASN A 464 -4.54 27.73 -18.07
CA ASN A 464 -4.62 28.96 -18.87
C ASN A 464 -3.94 30.17 -18.21
N THR A 465 -3.08 29.96 -17.21
CA THR A 465 -2.40 31.04 -16.48
C THR A 465 -0.89 30.83 -16.52
N VAL A 466 -0.13 31.91 -16.68
CA VAL A 466 1.31 31.94 -16.41
C VAL A 466 1.57 32.70 -15.12
N LEU A 467 2.30 32.07 -14.22
CA LEU A 467 2.82 32.63 -12.97
C LEU A 467 4.24 33.15 -13.19
N MET A 468 4.60 34.25 -12.55
CA MET A 468 5.96 34.80 -12.52
C MET A 468 6.49 34.78 -11.09
N PHE A 469 7.63 34.14 -10.89
CA PHE A 469 8.36 34.13 -9.63
C PHE A 469 9.72 34.80 -9.78
N ARG A 470 10.15 35.50 -8.73
CA ARG A 470 11.54 35.94 -8.55
C ARG A 470 12.01 35.56 -7.16
N ASP A 471 13.19 34.97 -7.07
CA ASP A 471 13.82 34.49 -5.84
C ASP A 471 12.85 33.61 -5.05
N GLY A 472 12.08 32.78 -5.79
CA GLY A 472 11.09 31.86 -5.23
C GLY A 472 9.79 32.51 -4.75
N THR A 473 9.63 33.83 -4.85
CA THR A 473 8.39 34.52 -4.45
C THR A 473 7.54 34.87 -5.66
N LEU A 474 6.24 34.59 -5.63
CA LEU A 474 5.28 34.96 -6.67
C LEU A 474 5.19 36.49 -6.77
N LYS A 475 5.43 37.03 -7.97
CA LYS A 475 5.40 38.47 -8.25
C LYS A 475 4.22 38.88 -9.11
N GLY A 476 3.75 38.01 -9.99
CA GLY A 476 2.63 38.31 -10.88
C GLY A 476 2.10 37.08 -11.59
N TYR A 477 0.96 37.24 -12.25
CA TYR A 477 0.37 36.20 -13.08
C TYR A 477 -0.52 36.83 -14.16
N GLY A 478 -0.90 36.04 -15.16
CA GLY A 478 -2.01 36.38 -16.04
C GLY A 478 -2.23 35.38 -17.17
N PRO A 479 -3.14 35.68 -18.10
CA PRO A 479 -3.79 34.68 -18.93
C PRO A 479 -2.95 34.25 -20.15
N LEU A 480 -2.78 32.94 -20.34
CA LEU A 480 -2.21 32.31 -21.52
C LEU A 480 -3.17 31.24 -22.06
N THR A 481 -4.03 31.63 -23.00
CA THR A 481 -5.05 30.72 -23.58
C THR A 481 -4.64 30.13 -24.93
N THR A 482 -3.46 30.48 -25.44
CA THR A 482 -2.95 30.03 -26.73
C THR A 482 -1.89 28.94 -26.55
N ALA A 483 -1.63 28.18 -27.62
CA ALA A 483 -0.47 27.31 -27.67
C ALA A 483 0.81 28.15 -27.70
N VAL A 484 1.83 27.73 -26.95
CA VAL A 484 3.20 28.27 -27.05
C VAL A 484 4.00 27.35 -27.95
N THR A 485 4.46 27.89 -29.06
CA THR A 485 5.25 27.20 -30.09
C THR A 485 6.57 27.92 -30.31
N TRP A 486 7.49 27.28 -31.03
CA TRP A 486 8.80 27.85 -31.33
C TRP A 486 8.97 28.17 -32.81
N PRO A 487 8.21 29.13 -33.36
CA PRO A 487 8.14 29.35 -34.81
C PRO A 487 9.47 29.80 -35.46
N GLY A 488 10.52 30.07 -34.68
CA GLY A 488 11.89 30.30 -35.15
C GLY A 488 12.94 29.82 -34.13
N GLY A 489 14.21 30.17 -34.34
CA GLY A 489 15.30 29.82 -33.41
C GLY A 489 15.13 30.45 -32.02
N MET A 490 15.49 29.68 -30.98
CA MET A 490 15.47 30.17 -29.62
C MET A 490 16.71 31.05 -29.38
N ASN A 491 16.51 32.28 -28.90
CA ASN A 491 17.58 33.20 -28.63
C ASN A 491 17.66 33.52 -27.14
N ILE A 492 18.87 33.46 -26.58
CA ILE A 492 19.15 33.78 -25.18
C ILE A 492 20.06 35.01 -25.18
N GLY A 493 19.65 36.07 -24.48
CA GLY A 493 20.39 37.33 -24.37
C GLY A 493 20.17 38.38 -25.46
N ASN A 494 19.30 38.14 -26.45
CA ASN A 494 19.07 39.03 -27.61
C ASN A 494 18.26 40.32 -27.28
N SER A 495 18.04 41.19 -28.28
CA SER A 495 17.23 42.40 -28.22
C SER A 495 16.10 42.42 -29.27
N TRP A 496 15.30 43.49 -29.30
CA TRP A 496 14.03 43.57 -30.05
C TRP A 496 14.18 43.86 -31.53
N ASN A 497 15.10 44.75 -31.86
CA ASN A 497 15.56 45.06 -33.19
C ASN A 497 16.88 44.33 -33.39
N THR A 498 17.26 44.04 -34.62
CA THR A 498 18.60 43.49 -34.94
C THR A 498 19.73 44.48 -34.63
N GLU A 499 19.53 45.45 -33.73
CA GLU A 499 20.55 46.35 -33.23
C GLU A 499 21.32 45.63 -32.14
N LEU A 500 22.40 45.02 -32.60
CA LEU A 500 23.26 44.06 -31.93
C LEU A 500 23.97 44.53 -30.65
N THR A 501 23.60 45.69 -30.09
CA THR A 501 24.28 46.33 -28.93
C THR A 501 23.34 46.59 -27.74
N LEU A 502 22.08 46.18 -27.85
CA LEU A 502 21.03 46.46 -26.85
C LEU A 502 20.51 45.20 -26.14
N GLY A 503 21.26 44.10 -26.21
CA GLY A 503 20.94 42.82 -25.59
C GLY A 503 21.07 42.80 -24.07
N HIS A 504 20.98 41.60 -23.50
CA HIS A 504 21.37 41.37 -22.12
C HIS A 504 22.83 41.78 -21.88
N ASP A 505 23.14 42.20 -20.65
CA ASP A 505 24.48 42.60 -20.23
C ASP A 505 24.70 42.06 -18.83
N GLY A 506 25.49 41.01 -18.75
CA GLY A 506 25.69 40.21 -17.56
C GLY A 506 25.65 38.72 -17.85
N TRP A 507 25.29 37.95 -16.83
CA TRP A 507 25.49 36.51 -16.79
C TRP A 507 24.19 35.74 -16.65
N MET A 508 24.12 34.56 -17.26
CA MET A 508 23.03 33.61 -17.10
C MET A 508 23.57 32.22 -16.75
N ASP A 509 22.90 31.54 -15.84
CA ASP A 509 23.28 30.22 -15.34
C ASP A 509 22.04 29.33 -15.14
N GLU A 510 22.19 28.01 -15.26
CA GLU A 510 21.14 26.99 -15.10
C GLU A 510 19.83 27.29 -15.85
N LEU A 511 19.91 27.55 -17.16
CA LEU A 511 18.69 27.75 -17.95
C LEU A 511 17.97 26.41 -18.15
N ARG A 512 16.72 26.35 -17.69
CA ARG A 512 15.87 25.18 -17.79
C ARG A 512 14.51 25.49 -18.40
N ILE A 513 14.04 24.61 -19.28
CA ILE A 513 12.68 24.60 -19.81
C ILE A 513 12.12 23.19 -19.68
N VAL A 514 11.00 23.00 -18.98
CA VAL A 514 10.36 21.69 -18.78
C VAL A 514 8.88 21.73 -19.15
N LYS A 515 8.35 20.65 -19.73
CA LYS A 515 6.92 20.51 -20.10
C LYS A 515 6.02 20.09 -18.92
N ARG A 516 6.17 20.77 -17.77
CA ARG A 516 5.28 20.66 -16.61
C ARG A 516 5.32 21.91 -15.73
N ALA A 517 4.28 22.13 -14.93
CA ALA A 517 4.29 23.13 -13.87
C ALA A 517 5.11 22.63 -12.67
N VAL A 518 6.23 23.28 -12.35
CA VAL A 518 7.11 22.88 -11.23
C VAL A 518 6.70 23.58 -9.93
N TRP A 519 6.37 24.88 -10.00
CA TRP A 519 6.02 25.68 -8.82
C TRP A 519 4.70 26.41 -9.00
N LEU A 520 3.73 26.09 -8.14
CA LEU A 520 2.40 26.71 -8.13
C LEU A 520 2.25 27.76 -7.00
N ASN A 521 3.19 27.78 -6.05
CA ASN A 521 3.23 28.66 -4.89
C ASN A 521 4.67 29.15 -4.66
N ASN A 522 4.87 30.05 -3.70
CA ASN A 522 6.22 30.45 -3.29
C ASN A 522 7.09 29.23 -2.96
N PHE A 523 8.36 29.26 -3.35
CA PHE A 523 9.33 28.19 -3.21
C PHE A 523 10.69 28.73 -2.75
N THR A 524 11.59 27.84 -2.33
CA THR A 524 12.99 28.18 -2.13
C THR A 524 13.73 27.94 -3.45
N PRO A 525 14.40 28.94 -4.03
CA PRO A 525 15.19 28.74 -5.25
C PRO A 525 16.18 27.57 -5.14
N PRO A 526 16.51 26.89 -6.25
CA PRO A 526 17.52 25.85 -6.26
C PRO A 526 18.81 26.32 -5.60
N THR A 527 19.43 25.47 -4.79
CA THR A 527 20.70 25.79 -4.10
C THR A 527 21.89 25.01 -4.67
N GLN A 528 21.67 24.26 -5.74
CA GLN A 528 22.61 23.38 -6.43
C GLN A 528 22.25 23.35 -7.93
N PRO A 529 23.18 22.95 -8.83
CA PRO A 529 22.87 22.66 -10.22
C PRO A 529 21.72 21.65 -10.37
N TYR A 530 20.97 21.74 -11.46
CA TYR A 530 19.99 20.71 -11.80
C TYR A 530 20.68 19.38 -12.15
N GLY A 531 20.25 18.27 -11.54
CA GLY A 531 20.83 16.96 -11.83
C GLY A 531 20.42 16.39 -13.18
N ASP A 532 21.32 15.59 -13.76
CA ASP A 532 20.94 14.68 -14.83
C ASP A 532 20.10 13.52 -14.27
N SER A 533 19.16 13.00 -15.07
CA SER A 533 18.32 11.87 -14.70
C SER A 533 19.11 10.57 -14.74
N THR A 534 20.07 10.40 -13.83
CA THR A 534 20.84 9.16 -13.69
C THR A 534 20.63 8.47 -12.36
N MET A 535 20.36 7.16 -12.45
CA MET A 535 20.26 6.30 -11.28
C MET A 535 21.65 6.06 -10.71
N GLN A 536 21.86 6.44 -9.44
CA GLN A 536 23.14 6.33 -8.76
C GLN A 536 23.08 5.29 -7.63
N VAL A 537 24.19 4.60 -7.37
CA VAL A 537 24.37 3.67 -6.26
C VAL A 537 25.46 4.21 -5.36
N ILE A 538 25.20 4.28 -4.04
CA ILE A 538 26.17 4.74 -3.06
C ILE A 538 26.62 3.54 -2.23
N ASP A 539 27.93 3.29 -2.18
CA ASP A 539 28.48 2.25 -1.32
C ASP A 539 28.65 2.71 0.15
N GLY A 540 28.98 1.77 1.04
CA GLY A 540 29.19 2.04 2.47
C GLY A 540 30.40 2.93 2.80
N GLN A 541 31.22 3.29 1.80
CA GLN A 541 32.33 4.23 1.93
C GLN A 541 32.01 5.60 1.32
N GLY A 542 30.78 5.79 0.84
CA GLY A 542 30.31 7.03 0.24
C GLY A 542 30.70 7.19 -1.23
N ASN A 543 31.14 6.14 -1.93
CA ASN A 543 31.38 6.21 -3.37
C ASN A 543 30.05 6.11 -4.12
N VAL A 544 29.81 7.07 -5.00
CA VAL A 544 28.61 7.18 -5.83
C VAL A 544 28.95 6.68 -7.24
N THR A 545 28.26 5.65 -7.71
CA THR A 545 28.43 5.04 -9.04
C THR A 545 27.16 5.20 -9.86
N ARG A 546 27.25 5.69 -11.09
CA ARG A 546 26.10 5.74 -12.02
C ARG A 546 25.82 4.34 -12.57
N LEU A 547 24.57 3.92 -12.65
CA LEU A 547 24.17 2.60 -13.18
C LEU A 547 24.11 2.51 -14.71
N SER A 548 23.95 3.65 -15.39
CA SER A 548 24.10 3.77 -16.85
C SER A 548 25.03 4.93 -17.16
N PRO A 549 26.35 4.77 -16.94
CA PRO A 549 27.30 5.84 -17.12
C PRO A 549 27.56 6.07 -18.61
N HIS A 550 26.72 6.92 -19.23
CA HIS A 550 27.05 7.53 -20.50
C HIS A 550 27.56 8.95 -20.25
N ASN A 551 28.57 9.37 -21.00
CA ASN A 551 28.94 10.79 -21.07
C ASN A 551 27.87 11.57 -21.85
N ALA A 552 28.01 12.90 -21.95
CA ALA A 552 27.07 13.76 -22.66
C ALA A 552 26.95 13.43 -24.17
N GLN A 553 27.87 12.66 -24.73
CA GLN A 553 27.90 12.21 -26.12
C GLN A 553 27.30 10.81 -26.30
N GLY A 554 26.87 10.15 -25.22
CA GLY A 554 26.30 8.80 -25.25
C GLY A 554 27.32 7.66 -25.17
N GLU A 555 28.62 7.96 -25.06
CA GLU A 555 29.67 6.94 -24.97
C GLU A 555 29.73 6.32 -23.57
N TRP A 556 30.09 5.04 -23.49
CA TRP A 556 30.27 4.35 -22.21
C TRP A 556 31.42 4.98 -21.38
N GLU A 557 31.08 5.50 -20.20
CA GLU A 557 32.02 5.99 -19.18
C GLU A 557 31.98 5.06 -17.96
N TYR A 558 33.03 4.97 -17.15
CA TYR A 558 32.93 4.54 -15.76
C TYR A 558 33.05 5.79 -14.90
N PHE A 559 32.03 6.04 -14.07
CA PHE A 559 31.98 7.18 -13.16
C PHE A 559 31.90 6.70 -11.71
N SER A 560 32.80 7.22 -10.87
CA SER A 560 32.73 7.06 -9.42
C SER A 560 33.13 8.36 -8.73
N GLN A 561 32.32 8.87 -7.80
CA GLN A 561 32.70 10.02 -6.97
C GLN A 561 32.63 9.66 -5.50
N ASN A 562 33.71 9.92 -4.77
CA ASN A 562 33.72 9.78 -3.33
C ASN A 562 33.07 11.02 -2.68
N SER A 563 31.89 10.84 -2.09
CA SER A 563 31.11 11.93 -1.49
C SER A 563 31.77 12.59 -0.27
N LEU A 564 32.70 11.92 0.40
CA LEU A 564 33.40 12.45 1.58
C LEU A 564 34.61 13.31 1.21
N THR A 565 35.31 12.93 0.13
CA THR A 565 36.55 13.57 -0.28
C THR A 565 36.39 14.46 -1.52
N GLY A 566 35.25 14.37 -2.20
CA GLY A 566 34.96 15.06 -3.46
C GLY A 566 35.74 14.53 -4.66
N LYS A 567 36.59 13.50 -4.48
CA LYS A 567 37.39 12.94 -5.56
C LYS A 567 36.50 12.20 -6.56
N THR A 568 36.68 12.50 -7.84
CA THR A 568 35.93 11.90 -8.94
C THR A 568 36.88 11.10 -9.84
N VAL A 569 36.48 9.89 -10.17
CA VAL A 569 37.09 9.04 -11.19
C VAL A 569 36.13 8.98 -12.37
N ARG A 570 36.65 9.35 -13.55
CA ARG A 570 35.98 9.23 -14.84
C ARG A 570 36.90 8.47 -15.79
N ILE A 571 36.38 7.43 -16.42
CA ILE A 571 37.15 6.61 -17.37
C ILE A 571 36.28 6.45 -18.61
N ASN A 572 36.73 6.92 -19.78
CA ASN A 572 36.07 6.58 -21.04
C ASN A 572 36.31 5.09 -21.32
N MET A 573 35.29 4.26 -21.16
CA MET A 573 35.42 2.82 -21.30
C MET A 573 35.60 2.42 -22.76
N GLU A 574 35.08 3.20 -23.70
CA GLU A 574 35.31 2.96 -25.14
C GLU A 574 36.76 3.18 -25.53
N GLU A 575 37.40 4.25 -25.02
CA GLU A 575 38.82 4.52 -25.24
C GLU A 575 39.70 3.40 -24.64
N VAL A 576 39.42 3.01 -23.39
CA VAL A 576 40.13 1.92 -22.70
C VAL A 576 39.99 0.60 -23.46
N VAL A 577 38.78 0.29 -23.93
CA VAL A 577 38.51 -0.94 -24.69
C VAL A 577 39.20 -0.91 -26.06
N SER A 578 39.22 0.24 -26.73
CA SER A 578 39.95 0.45 -27.98
C SER A 578 41.45 0.24 -27.79
N ASP A 579 42.04 0.84 -26.77
CA ASP A 579 43.49 0.72 -26.50
C ASP A 579 43.88 -0.69 -26.06
N LEU A 580 43.02 -1.36 -25.28
CA LEU A 580 43.19 -2.76 -24.95
C LEU A 580 43.10 -3.65 -26.19
N GLY A 581 42.21 -3.31 -27.13
CA GLY A 581 42.12 -3.98 -28.43
C GLY A 581 43.42 -3.84 -29.24
N LYS A 582 44.00 -2.64 -29.30
CA LYS A 582 45.30 -2.39 -29.96
C LYS A 582 46.44 -3.17 -29.31
N LEU A 583 46.46 -3.25 -27.98
CA LEU A 583 47.53 -3.92 -27.23
C LEU A 583 47.44 -5.45 -27.33
N THR A 584 46.23 -6.01 -27.32
CA THR A 584 46.00 -7.45 -27.23
C THR A 584 45.67 -8.12 -28.57
N GLY A 585 45.33 -7.33 -29.59
CA GLY A 585 44.85 -7.82 -30.89
C GLY A 585 43.43 -8.43 -30.86
N LYS A 586 42.70 -8.29 -29.75
CA LYS A 586 41.33 -8.80 -29.60
C LYS A 586 40.32 -7.70 -29.87
N ASN A 587 39.23 -8.02 -30.58
CA ASN A 587 38.08 -7.13 -30.64
C ASN A 587 37.16 -7.41 -29.45
N TYR A 588 36.95 -6.40 -28.63
CA TYR A 588 36.12 -6.46 -27.43
C TYR A 588 34.74 -5.82 -27.64
N ILE A 589 34.57 -5.01 -28.69
CA ILE A 589 33.29 -4.42 -29.09
C ILE A 589 32.72 -5.32 -30.19
N LYS A 590 31.53 -5.88 -29.96
CA LYS A 590 30.81 -6.65 -30.97
C LYS A 590 29.65 -5.81 -31.47
N ASP A 591 29.60 -5.60 -32.78
CA ASP A 591 28.40 -5.09 -33.44
C ASP A 591 27.44 -6.28 -33.56
N GLU A 592 26.47 -6.41 -32.66
CA GLU A 592 25.38 -7.41 -32.73
C GLU A 592 24.06 -6.79 -33.23
#